data_AF-A0AAV0YAE0-F1
#
_entry.id   AF-A0AAV0YAE0-F1
#
_cell.length_a   1.000
_cell.length_b   1.000
_cell.length_c   1.000
_cell.angle_alpha   90.00
_cell.angle_beta   90.00
_cell.angle_gamma   90.00
#
_symmetry.space_group_name_H-M   'P 1'
#
loop_
_entity.id
_entity.type
_entity.pdbx_description
1 polymer ?
#
loop_
_entity_poly.entity_id
_entity_poly.type
_entity_poly.pdbx_seq_one_letter_code
_entity_poly.pdbx_strand_id
1 'polypeptide(L)'
;MDIVARWPGSCHDQTIFKKSKVYTQLISGKWGNGLIVADSGYANSRHIVTPFINPQNRIEQLYNESIIRTRNPVERSYGVLKRRFPVLSLGLRLKLQTTQAVIVACCVLHNIACDNNDLDPPKLLDLFLPENENINIIEELIEEGNARQQLVVDYFAHL
;
A
#
# COMPACT_ATOMS: atom_id res chain seq x y z
N MET A 1 13.77 2.53 -5.55
CA MET A 1 12.72 1.58 -5.12
C MET A 1 13.13 0.94 -3.80
N ASP A 2 12.18 0.68 -2.90
CA ASP A 2 12.37 -0.09 -1.66
C ASP A 2 11.37 -1.25 -1.65
N ILE A 3 11.83 -2.48 -1.42
CA ILE A 3 11.01 -3.70 -1.44
C ILE A 3 11.39 -4.57 -0.25
N VAL A 4 10.40 -5.06 0.49
CA VAL A 4 10.59 -6.02 1.57
C VAL A 4 9.90 -7.35 1.22
N ALA A 5 10.65 -8.30 0.64
CA ALA A 5 10.14 -9.60 0.22
C ALA A 5 10.45 -10.75 1.21
N ARG A 6 11.08 -10.46 2.34
CA ARG A 6 11.64 -11.49 3.24
C ARG A 6 10.63 -12.13 4.22
N TRP A 7 9.40 -11.64 4.26
CA TRP A 7 8.38 -12.08 5.23
C TRP A 7 7.39 -13.06 4.59
N PRO A 8 6.89 -14.05 5.36
CA PRO A 8 5.82 -14.92 4.89
C PRO A 8 4.49 -14.15 4.79
N GLY A 9 3.57 -14.63 3.96
CA GLY A 9 2.27 -13.99 3.74
C GLY A 9 1.34 -13.95 4.95
N SER A 10 1.65 -14.70 6.01
CA SER A 10 0.91 -14.66 7.29
C SER A 10 1.36 -13.54 8.23
N CYS A 11 2.41 -12.79 7.87
CA CYS A 11 2.89 -11.69 8.69
C CYS A 11 2.04 -10.44 8.47
N HIS A 12 1.61 -9.76 9.55
CA HIS A 12 0.86 -8.52 9.44
C HIS A 12 1.67 -7.41 8.76
N ASP A 13 1.03 -6.69 7.84
CA ASP A 13 1.65 -5.59 7.08
C ASP A 13 2.21 -4.49 7.99
N GLN A 14 1.53 -4.16 9.10
CA GLN A 14 2.02 -3.23 10.13
C GLN A 14 3.38 -3.68 10.70
N THR A 15 3.57 -4.99 10.92
CA THR A 15 4.83 -5.54 11.44
C THR A 15 5.94 -5.41 10.40
N ILE A 16 5.65 -5.76 9.15
CA ILE A 16 6.61 -5.65 8.05
C ILE A 16 7.05 -4.19 7.89
N PHE A 17 6.10 -3.26 7.92
CA PHE A 17 6.34 -1.84 7.79
C PHE A 17 7.19 -1.29 8.93
N LYS A 18 6.88 -1.58 10.20
CA LYS A 18 7.72 -1.18 11.35
C LYS A 18 9.17 -1.70 11.29
N LYS A 19 9.39 -2.82 10.59
CA LYS A 19 10.71 -3.44 10.39
C LYS A 19 11.35 -3.06 9.04
N SER A 20 10.77 -2.10 8.32
CA SER A 20 11.26 -1.61 7.03
C SER A 20 12.19 -0.41 7.19
N LYS A 21 13.04 -0.19 6.19
CA LYS A 21 13.90 1.01 6.10
C LYS A 21 13.06 2.28 5.97
N VAL A 22 11.92 2.21 5.28
CA VAL A 22 10.97 3.32 5.13
C VAL A 22 10.50 3.81 6.48
N TYR A 23 10.08 2.92 7.38
CA TYR A 23 9.65 3.31 8.72
C TYR A 23 10.77 3.99 9.52
N THR A 24 11.98 3.42 9.50
CA THR A 24 13.14 4.05 10.17
C THR A 24 13.41 5.46 9.64
N GLN A 25 13.28 5.68 8.33
CA GLN A 25 13.45 7.00 7.72
C GLN A 25 12.32 7.97 8.06
N LEU A 26 11.09 7.46 8.18
CA LEU A 26 9.92 8.25 8.59
C LEU A 26 10.12 8.81 10.00
N ILE A 27 10.43 7.93 10.96
CA ILE A 27 10.60 8.31 12.36
C ILE A 27 11.86 9.15 12.60
N SER A 28 12.88 9.03 11.73
CA SER A 28 14.07 9.87 11.81
C SER A 28 13.84 11.29 11.26
N GLY A 29 12.63 11.62 10.83
CA GLY A 29 12.30 12.93 10.27
C GLY A 29 12.87 13.19 8.88
N LYS A 30 13.28 12.13 8.14
CA LYS A 30 13.88 12.29 6.81
C LYS A 30 12.97 13.07 5.85
N TRP A 31 11.66 12.91 6.00
CA TRP A 31 10.65 13.54 5.16
C TRP A 31 9.91 14.70 5.84
N GLY A 32 10.44 15.21 6.97
CA GLY A 32 9.84 16.33 7.71
C GLY A 32 8.38 16.07 8.05
N ASN A 33 7.49 16.96 7.59
CA ASN A 33 6.04 16.88 7.80
C ASN A 33 5.32 15.99 6.77
N GLY A 34 6.04 15.18 6.01
CA GLY A 34 5.46 14.24 5.05
C GLY A 34 4.59 13.18 5.73
N LEU A 35 3.46 12.86 5.10
CA LEU A 35 2.53 11.81 5.52
C LEU A 35 2.56 10.63 4.54
N ILE A 36 2.44 9.42 5.07
CA ILE A 36 2.21 8.21 4.30
C ILE A 36 0.71 7.93 4.26
N VAL A 37 0.16 7.81 3.06
CA VAL A 37 -1.22 7.33 2.86
C VAL A 37 -1.19 5.81 2.82
N ALA A 38 -1.84 5.17 3.78
CA ALA A 38 -1.85 3.72 3.93
C ALA A 38 -3.29 3.16 3.86
N ASP A 39 -3.41 1.86 3.66
CA ASP A 39 -4.69 1.17 3.75
C ASP A 39 -5.15 0.98 5.21
N SER A 40 -6.35 0.42 5.39
CA SER A 40 -6.94 0.19 6.71
C SER A 40 -6.23 -0.91 7.53
N GLY A 41 -5.31 -1.68 6.95
CA GLY A 41 -4.49 -2.66 7.65
C GLY A 41 -3.31 -2.05 8.42
N TYR A 42 -3.08 -0.75 8.27
CA TYR A 42 -2.05 -0.01 9.01
C TYR A 42 -2.65 0.82 10.15
N ALA A 43 -1.85 1.03 11.19
CA ALA A 43 -2.20 1.92 12.29
C ALA A 43 -2.09 3.39 11.85
N ASN A 44 -3.12 4.19 12.15
CA ASN A 44 -3.03 5.63 12.04
C ASN A 44 -2.02 6.16 13.08
N SER A 45 -1.21 7.15 12.69
CA SER A 45 -0.20 7.76 13.56
C SER A 45 0.06 9.22 13.18
N ARG A 46 1.04 9.87 13.83
CA ARG A 46 1.54 11.19 13.43
C ARG A 46 2.10 11.29 12.00
N HIS A 47 2.43 10.17 11.37
CA HIS A 47 3.05 10.15 10.04
C HIS A 47 2.27 9.30 9.03
N ILE A 48 1.22 8.60 9.46
CA ILE A 48 0.49 7.64 8.63
C ILE A 48 -0.99 7.99 8.75
N VAL A 49 -1.64 8.14 7.61
CA VAL A 49 -3.07 8.41 7.51
C VAL A 49 -3.76 7.27 6.79
N THR A 50 -4.86 6.80 7.37
CA THR A 50 -5.67 5.70 6.86
C THR A 50 -7.12 6.15 6.69
N PRO A 51 -7.91 5.50 5.82
CA PRO A 51 -9.33 5.83 5.67
C PRO A 51 -10.10 5.60 6.97
N PHE A 52 -11.19 6.35 7.18
CA PHE A 52 -12.21 5.99 8.17
C PHE A 52 -12.90 4.70 7.74
N ILE A 53 -13.00 3.73 8.65
CA ILE A 53 -13.65 2.45 8.38
C ILE A 53 -15.16 2.65 8.20
N ASN A 54 -15.77 3.46 9.07
CA ASN A 54 -17.20 3.75 9.06
C ASN A 54 -17.40 5.28 9.09
N PRO A 55 -17.30 5.97 7.94
CA PRO A 55 -17.40 7.43 7.90
C PRO A 55 -18.82 7.89 8.29
N GLN A 56 -18.92 8.69 9.34
CA GLN A 56 -20.21 9.09 9.96
C GLN A 56 -20.81 10.36 9.34
N ASN A 57 -20.01 11.19 8.71
CA ASN A 57 -20.43 12.50 8.22
C ASN A 57 -19.81 12.82 6.86
N ARG A 58 -20.30 13.90 6.23
CA ARG A 58 -19.85 14.32 4.90
C ARG A 58 -18.36 14.63 4.84
N ILE A 59 -17.80 15.20 5.91
CA ILE A 59 -16.37 15.54 5.99
C ILE A 59 -15.51 14.28 5.93
N GLU A 60 -15.85 13.25 6.71
CA GLU A 60 -15.16 11.96 6.70
C GLU A 60 -15.28 11.25 5.34
N GLN A 61 -16.44 11.37 4.67
CA GLN A 61 -16.62 10.85 3.31
C GLN A 61 -15.68 11.54 2.31
N LEU A 62 -15.61 12.89 2.33
CA LEU A 62 -14.72 13.66 1.44
C LEU A 62 -13.24 13.35 1.69
N TYR A 63 -12.86 13.17 2.96
CA TYR A 63 -11.53 12.71 3.33
C TYR A 63 -11.25 11.32 2.75
N ASN A 64 -12.16 10.35 2.95
CA ASN A 64 -11.99 9.00 2.42
C ASN A 64 -11.89 8.97 0.90
N GLU A 65 -12.72 9.74 0.20
CA GLU A 65 -12.62 9.88 -1.26
C GLU A 65 -11.23 10.39 -1.68
N SER A 66 -10.65 11.33 -0.92
CA SER A 66 -9.32 11.87 -1.21
C SER A 66 -8.21 10.84 -0.96
N ILE A 67 -8.33 10.04 0.09
CA ILE A 67 -7.44 8.91 0.37
C ILE A 67 -7.51 7.87 -0.75
N ILE A 68 -8.72 7.49 -1.19
CA ILE A 68 -8.93 6.55 -2.30
C ILE A 68 -8.31 7.09 -3.59
N ARG A 69 -8.58 8.35 -3.95
CA ARG A 69 -7.99 8.99 -5.14
C ARG A 69 -6.47 8.98 -5.10
N THR A 70 -5.88 9.22 -3.93
CA THR A 70 -4.41 9.22 -3.75
C THR A 70 -3.82 7.82 -3.88
N ARG A 71 -4.53 6.77 -3.46
CA ARG A 71 -4.10 5.37 -3.56
C ARG A 71 -4.28 4.77 -4.95
N ASN A 72 -5.24 5.24 -5.74
CA ASN A 72 -5.58 4.70 -7.06
C ASN A 72 -4.37 4.49 -7.99
N PRO A 73 -3.40 5.41 -8.13
CA PRO A 73 -2.24 5.19 -8.97
C PRO A 73 -1.38 4.00 -8.52
N VAL A 74 -1.17 3.85 -7.21
CA VAL A 74 -0.38 2.75 -6.62
C VAL A 74 -1.07 1.40 -6.86
N GLU A 75 -2.38 1.32 -6.64
CA GLU A 75 -3.16 0.10 -6.88
C GLU A 75 -3.15 -0.30 -8.35
N ARG A 76 -3.27 0.68 -9.26
CA ARG A 76 -3.15 0.44 -10.70
C ARG A 76 -1.76 -0.10 -11.06
N SER A 77 -0.69 0.47 -10.51
CA SER A 77 0.67 -0.02 -10.72
C SER A 77 0.85 -1.47 -10.27
N TYR A 78 0.31 -1.86 -9.10
CA TYR A 78 0.32 -3.26 -8.68
C TYR A 78 -0.49 -4.17 -9.62
N GLY A 79 -1.63 -3.69 -10.14
CA GLY A 79 -2.40 -4.40 -11.15
C GLY A 79 -1.63 -4.60 -12.46
N VAL A 80 -0.88 -3.60 -12.91
CA VAL A 80 0.01 -3.70 -14.09
C VAL A 80 1.14 -4.70 -13.81
N LEU A 81 1.80 -4.59 -12.65
CA LEU A 81 2.89 -5.49 -12.24
C LEU A 81 2.45 -6.96 -12.26
N LYS A 82 1.29 -7.27 -11.65
CA LYS A 82 0.72 -8.62 -11.61
C LYS A 82 0.34 -9.15 -12.99
N ARG A 83 -0.19 -8.29 -13.88
CA ARG A 83 -0.49 -8.68 -15.27
C ARG A 83 0.76 -8.91 -16.10
N ARG A 84 1.81 -8.12 -15.87
CA ARG A 84 3.11 -8.24 -16.56
C ARG A 84 3.84 -9.50 -16.12
N PHE A 85 3.72 -9.85 -14.84
CA PHE A 85 4.30 -11.06 -14.26
C PHE A 85 3.21 -11.87 -13.53
N PRO A 86 2.39 -12.66 -14.27
CA PRO A 86 1.27 -13.43 -13.70
C PRO A 86 1.66 -14.39 -12.58
N VAL A 87 2.94 -14.76 -12.51
CA VAL A 87 3.50 -15.57 -11.43
C VAL A 87 3.30 -14.97 -10.03
N LEU A 88 3.19 -13.64 -9.93
CA LEU A 88 2.88 -12.92 -8.68
C LEU A 88 1.43 -13.12 -8.22
N SER A 89 0.55 -13.56 -9.11
CA SER A 89 -0.86 -13.81 -8.84
C SER A 89 -1.21 -15.29 -8.77
N LEU A 90 -0.57 -16.11 -9.62
CA LEU A 90 -0.83 -17.55 -9.72
C LEU A 90 -0.11 -18.38 -8.65
N GLY A 91 0.88 -17.79 -7.99
CA GLY A 91 1.71 -18.45 -7.00
C GLY A 91 3.00 -19.05 -7.58
N LEU A 92 3.99 -19.19 -6.70
CA LEU A 92 5.34 -19.65 -7.03
C LEU A 92 5.61 -21.01 -6.38
N ARG A 93 5.83 -22.05 -7.19
CA ARG A 93 6.24 -23.38 -6.72
C ARG A 93 7.77 -23.51 -6.69
N LEU A 94 8.43 -22.54 -6.05
CA LEU A 94 9.89 -22.47 -5.94
C LEU A 94 10.32 -22.54 -4.47
N LYS A 95 11.61 -22.81 -4.24
CA LYS A 95 12.22 -22.66 -2.91
C LYS A 95 12.05 -21.21 -2.45
N LEU A 96 11.84 -21.00 -1.15
CA LEU A 96 11.56 -19.68 -0.57
C LEU A 96 12.59 -18.61 -0.98
N GLN A 97 13.88 -18.93 -0.93
CA GLN A 97 14.96 -18.01 -1.34
C GLN A 97 14.82 -17.58 -2.81
N THR A 98 14.49 -18.53 -3.69
CA THR A 98 14.26 -18.26 -5.12
C THR A 98 12.98 -17.45 -5.32
N THR A 99 11.91 -17.76 -4.59
CA THR A 99 10.65 -17.01 -4.60
C THR A 99 10.89 -15.53 -4.28
N GLN A 100 11.67 -15.23 -3.24
CA GLN A 100 12.01 -13.85 -2.87
C GLN A 100 12.77 -13.13 -3.98
N ALA A 101 13.78 -13.79 -4.57
CA ALA A 101 14.54 -13.24 -5.69
C ALA A 101 13.66 -12.98 -6.91
N VAL A 102 12.73 -13.88 -7.22
CA VAL A 102 11.79 -13.71 -8.33
C VAL A 102 10.87 -12.51 -8.11
N ILE A 103 10.31 -12.34 -6.90
CA ILE A 103 9.46 -11.18 -6.57
C ILE A 103 10.23 -9.88 -6.78
N VAL A 104 11.46 -9.79 -6.28
CA VAL A 104 12.31 -8.60 -6.46
C VAL A 104 12.65 -8.39 -7.94
N ALA A 105 12.99 -9.44 -8.68
CA ALA A 105 13.28 -9.36 -10.10
C ALA A 105 12.09 -8.84 -10.92
N CYS A 106 10.87 -9.33 -10.64
CA CYS A 106 9.65 -8.82 -11.28
C CYS A 106 9.47 -7.31 -11.06
N CYS A 107 9.67 -6.84 -9.83
CA CYS A 107 9.60 -5.41 -9.50
C CYS A 107 10.66 -4.57 -10.23
N VAL A 108 11.91 -5.06 -10.31
CA VAL A 108 12.99 -4.37 -11.02
C VAL A 108 12.70 -4.30 -12.52
N LEU A 109 12.32 -5.43 -13.13
CA LEU A 109 11.97 -5.50 -14.56
C LEU A 109 10.74 -4.64 -14.89
N HIS A 110 9.78 -4.55 -13.97
CA HIS A 110 8.63 -3.65 -14.11
C HIS A 110 9.06 -2.19 -14.18
N ASN A 111 9.95 -1.74 -13.29
CA ASN A 111 10.44 -0.36 -13.33
C ASN A 111 11.21 -0.07 -14.62
N ILE A 112 12.05 -1.00 -15.08
CA ILE A 112 12.77 -0.86 -16.36
C ILE A 112 11.76 -0.70 -17.52
N ALA A 113 10.68 -1.49 -17.52
CA ALA A 113 9.62 -1.37 -18.51
C ALA A 113 8.93 0.02 -18.45
N CYS A 114 8.66 0.53 -17.24
CA CYS A 114 8.12 1.87 -17.06
C CYS A 114 9.07 2.97 -17.56
N ASP A 115 10.36 2.87 -17.24
CA ASP A 115 11.38 3.84 -17.68
C ASP A 115 11.53 3.86 -19.20
N ASN A 116 11.32 2.72 -19.86
CA ASN A 116 11.33 2.59 -21.32
C ASN A 116 10.01 2.97 -21.99
N ASN A 117 8.97 3.35 -21.23
CA ASN A 117 7.62 3.59 -21.72
C ASN A 117 7.03 2.38 -22.47
N ASP A 118 7.33 1.16 -22.02
CA ASP A 118 6.71 -0.05 -22.55
C ASP A 118 5.19 0.03 -22.40
N LEU A 119 4.47 -0.51 -23.38
CA LEU A 119 3.02 -0.65 -23.29
C LEU A 119 2.63 -1.50 -22.08
N ASP A 120 1.51 -1.14 -21.47
CA ASP A 120 0.90 -1.96 -20.44
C ASP A 120 0.49 -3.31 -21.05
N PRO A 121 0.68 -4.43 -20.31
CA PRO A 121 0.14 -5.71 -20.71
C PRO A 121 -1.38 -5.57 -20.91
N PRO A 122 -2.01 -6.41 -21.75
CA PRO A 122 -3.46 -6.42 -21.88
C PRO A 122 -4.12 -6.69 -20.52
N LYS A 123 -5.37 -6.27 -20.34
CA LYS A 123 -6.16 -6.73 -19.19
C LYS A 123 -6.30 -8.25 -19.35
N LEU A 124 -5.94 -9.02 -18.32
CA LEU A 124 -6.23 -10.45 -18.32
C LEU A 124 -7.75 -10.59 -18.28
N LEU A 125 -8.35 -11.00 -19.40
CA LEU A 125 -9.79 -11.13 -19.53
C LEU A 125 -10.33 -12.38 -18.81
N ASP A 126 -9.48 -13.34 -18.43
CA ASP A 126 -9.93 -14.67 -17.99
C ASP A 126 -9.24 -15.23 -16.73
N LEU A 127 -8.40 -14.44 -16.03
CA LEU A 127 -7.95 -14.84 -14.71
C LEU A 127 -8.85 -14.18 -13.67
N PHE A 128 -9.67 -15.00 -13.01
CA PHE A 128 -10.20 -14.68 -11.69
C PHE A 128 -9.00 -14.58 -10.74
N LEU A 129 -8.38 -13.40 -10.70
CA LEU A 129 -7.50 -13.05 -9.61
C LEU A 129 -8.39 -13.09 -8.36
N PRO A 130 -8.06 -13.88 -7.33
CA PRO A 130 -8.77 -13.74 -6.07
C PRO A 130 -8.71 -12.26 -5.72
N GLU A 131 -9.88 -11.64 -5.57
CA GLU A 131 -9.95 -10.32 -4.97
C GLU A 131 -9.19 -10.43 -3.66
N ASN A 132 -8.32 -9.46 -3.39
CA ASN A 132 -7.77 -9.34 -2.04
C ASN A 132 -9.00 -9.15 -1.15
N GLU A 133 -9.47 -10.22 -0.51
CA GLU A 133 -10.43 -10.11 0.59
C GLU A 133 -9.86 -9.05 1.51
N ASN A 134 -10.65 -8.04 1.85
CA ASN A 134 -10.31 -7.10 2.91
C ASN A 134 -10.20 -7.93 4.20
N ILE A 135 -9.02 -8.51 4.46
CA ILE A 135 -8.76 -9.34 5.62
C ILE A 135 -8.95 -8.45 6.84
N ASN A 136 -9.99 -8.77 7.61
CA ASN A 136 -10.32 -8.33 8.96
C ASN A 136 -9.69 -6.99 9.37
N ILE A 137 -10.51 -5.95 9.22
CA ILE A 137 -10.31 -4.64 9.82
C ILE A 137 -10.24 -4.84 11.34
N ILE A 138 -9.03 -4.88 11.89
CA ILE A 138 -8.84 -4.83 13.35
C ILE A 138 -9.06 -3.38 13.76
N GLU A 139 -10.11 -3.16 14.55
CA GLU A 139 -10.24 -1.97 15.38
C GLU A 139 -9.03 -1.86 16.32
N GLU A 140 -8.50 -0.64 16.39
CA GLU A 140 -7.58 -0.16 17.42
C GLU A 140 -6.15 -0.70 17.44
N LEU A 141 -5.27 0.06 16.80
CA LEU A 141 -4.10 0.63 17.46
C LEU A 141 -3.93 2.04 16.91
N ILE A 142 -4.52 3.04 17.56
CA ILE A 142 -4.10 4.43 17.35
C ILE A 142 -2.72 4.53 18.02
N GLU A 143 -1.66 4.50 17.21
CA GLU A 143 -0.34 4.86 17.71
C GLU A 143 -0.33 6.38 17.94
N GLU A 144 0.29 6.83 19.02
CA GLU A 144 0.29 8.25 19.43
C GLU A 144 0.52 9.21 18.26
N GLY A 145 -0.43 10.13 18.06
CA GLY A 145 -0.43 11.13 16.99
C GLY A 145 -1.60 10.94 16.02
N ASN A 146 -2.41 11.99 15.88
CA ASN A 146 -3.63 11.93 15.09
C ASN A 146 -3.50 12.75 13.80
N ALA A 147 -2.57 12.38 12.91
CA ALA A 147 -2.36 13.09 11.65
C ALA A 147 -3.63 13.13 10.81
N ARG A 148 -4.44 12.06 10.82
CA ARG A 148 -5.74 12.03 10.18
C ARG A 148 -6.66 13.12 10.72
N GLN A 149 -6.87 13.21 12.03
CA GLN A 149 -7.76 14.24 12.59
C GLN A 149 -7.24 15.65 12.34
N GLN A 150 -5.92 15.85 12.45
CA GLN A 150 -5.31 17.14 12.13
C GLN A 150 -5.60 17.52 10.67
N LEU A 151 -5.40 16.59 9.74
CA LEU A 151 -5.65 16.80 8.33
C LEU A 151 -7.13 17.05 8.02
N VAL A 152 -8.03 16.35 8.72
CA VAL A 152 -9.48 16.59 8.65
C VAL A 152 -9.83 17.99 9.13
N VAL A 153 -9.32 18.41 10.29
CA VAL A 153 -9.60 19.73 10.86
C VAL A 153 -9.04 20.84 9.97
N ASP A 154 -7.80 20.71 9.50
CA ASP A 154 -7.12 21.77 8.78
C ASP A 154 -7.63 21.97 7.34
N TYR A 155 -8.05 20.88 6.68
CA TYR A 155 -8.35 20.93 5.23
C TYR A 155 -9.77 20.52 4.86
N PHE A 156 -10.43 19.67 5.65
CA PHE A 156 -11.75 19.15 5.31
C PHE A 156 -12.87 19.83 6.09
N ALA A 157 -12.62 20.35 7.30
CA ALA A 157 -13.65 20.99 8.12
C ALA A 157 -14.25 22.27 7.51
N HIS A 158 -13.62 22.81 6.45
CA HIS A 158 -14.06 24.00 5.74
C HIS A 158 -14.76 23.71 4.39
N LEU A 159 -14.94 22.43 4.04
CA LEU A 159 -15.59 21.96 2.80
C LEU A 159 -17.02 21.47 3.07
#